data_AF-A0A8H7TUK0-F1
#
_entry.id   AF-A0A8H7TUK0-F1
#
_cell.length_a   1.000
_cell.length_b   1.000
_cell.length_c   1.000
_cell.angle_alpha   90.00
_cell.angle_beta   90.00
_cell.angle_gamma   90.00
#
_symmetry.space_group_name_H-M   'P 1'
#
loop_
_entity.id
_entity.type
_entity.pdbx_description
1 polymer ?
#
loop_
_entity_poly.entity_id
_entity_poly.type
_entity_poly.pdbx_seq_one_letter_code
_entity_poly.pdbx_strand_id
1 'polypeptide(L)'
;MAGASDAAIDKGRAVLQAMSDPAKLYIVKGGVGAGSNMKMCHQVLAANQILSASEALGFADHLGLDLRSAGEALVKSDGWSWMLENRLPRLLHPEFKPIASALTIILKDTSIITSEARRAGFATPMTSTAEQVYFSGLGRGYGPDDDASLVRLYTEGKGKVGPVQGTASTDDEKLKLVIDLLRGIHLCSAAETIAFGQHVGLDLDQVFELCINAAGAAGSSRRSARLSSRHSWRARHRAGGPLSPVRERPRSNR
;
A
#
# COMPACT_ATOMS: atom_id res chain seq x y z
N MET A 1 12.26 11.47 1.79
CA MET A 1 12.96 10.32 2.41
C MET A 1 14.40 10.36 1.95
N ALA A 2 15.37 10.37 2.87
CA ALA A 2 16.79 10.48 2.54
C ALA A 2 17.58 9.41 3.30
N GLY A 3 18.53 8.76 2.62
CA GLY A 3 19.46 7.82 3.24
C GLY A 3 20.88 8.10 2.76
N ALA A 4 21.80 8.30 3.71
CA ALA A 4 23.23 8.54 3.48
C ALA A 4 23.99 8.28 4.80
N SER A 5 25.30 8.50 4.83
CA SER A 5 26.04 8.54 6.10
C SER A 5 25.63 9.76 6.93
N ASP A 6 25.77 9.67 8.26
CA ASP A 6 25.42 10.77 9.17
C ASP A 6 26.12 12.08 8.81
N ALA A 7 27.42 12.01 8.49
CA ALA A 7 28.19 13.17 8.05
C ALA A 7 27.62 13.83 6.78
N ALA A 8 27.11 13.05 5.83
CA ALA A 8 26.52 13.58 4.61
C ALA A 8 25.12 14.18 4.88
N ILE A 9 24.33 13.53 5.73
CA ILE A 9 23.02 14.06 6.17
C ILE A 9 23.22 15.39 6.90
N ASP A 10 24.18 15.49 7.81
CA ASP A 10 24.44 16.73 8.56
C ASP A 10 24.90 17.86 7.65
N LYS A 11 25.78 17.57 6.69
CA LYS A 11 26.20 18.56 5.69
C LYS A 11 25.04 19.05 4.81
N GLY A 12 24.10 18.17 4.46
CA GLY A 12 22.95 18.48 3.61
C GLY A 12 21.69 18.94 4.37
N ARG A 13 21.72 18.92 5.70
CA ARG A 13 20.52 19.01 6.55
C ARG A 13 19.68 20.25 6.28
N ALA A 14 20.32 21.41 6.17
CA ALA A 14 19.63 22.68 5.93
C ALA A 14 18.83 22.67 4.62
N VAL A 15 19.42 22.14 3.54
CA VAL A 15 18.75 22.03 2.23
C VAL A 15 17.62 21.00 2.29
N LEU A 16 17.88 19.83 2.88
CA LEU A 16 16.86 18.79 3.04
C LEU A 16 15.66 19.28 3.85
N GLN A 17 15.90 20.06 4.91
CA GLN A 17 14.84 20.65 5.73
C GLN A 17 14.07 21.73 4.97
N ALA A 18 14.75 22.61 4.23
CA ALA A 18 14.09 23.65 3.44
C ALA A 18 13.20 23.09 2.32
N MET A 19 13.55 21.92 1.78
CA MET A 19 12.79 21.24 0.72
C MET A 19 11.72 20.27 1.25
N SER A 20 11.69 20.01 2.55
CA SER A 20 10.73 19.09 3.17
C SER A 20 9.67 19.86 3.95
N ASP A 21 8.51 19.24 4.14
CA ASP A 21 7.60 19.67 5.20
C ASP A 21 8.37 19.64 6.55
N PRO A 22 8.30 20.71 7.38
CA PRO A 22 9.10 20.84 8.60
C PRO A 22 8.99 19.66 9.57
N ALA A 23 7.85 18.95 9.55
CA ALA A 23 7.60 17.80 10.40
C ALA A 23 7.85 16.45 9.71
N LYS A 24 8.27 16.41 8.43
CA LYS A 24 8.28 15.19 7.61
C LYS A 24 9.61 14.91 6.89
N LEU A 25 10.72 15.52 7.28
CA LEU A 25 12.03 15.07 6.82
C LEU A 25 12.32 13.67 7.37
N TYR A 26 12.10 12.67 6.52
CA TYR A 26 12.26 11.26 6.90
C TYR A 26 13.67 10.76 6.57
N ILE A 27 14.54 10.68 7.58
CA ILE A 27 15.89 10.14 7.46
C ILE A 27 15.85 8.63 7.66
N VAL A 28 16.29 7.88 6.65
CA VAL A 28 16.27 6.41 6.61
C VAL A 28 17.67 5.90 6.92
N LYS A 29 17.77 5.04 7.93
CA LYS A 29 19.02 4.37 8.29
C LYS A 29 19.41 3.35 7.22
N GLY A 30 20.71 3.08 7.10
CA GLY A 30 21.25 2.11 6.14
C GLY A 30 22.10 2.72 5.03
N GLY A 31 22.39 4.02 5.10
CA GLY A 31 23.30 4.69 4.17
C GLY A 31 22.67 4.97 2.79
N VAL A 32 23.52 5.09 1.78
CA VAL A 32 23.12 5.42 0.42
C VAL A 32 22.19 4.33 -0.12
N GLY A 33 21.07 4.74 -0.72
CA GLY A 33 20.05 3.82 -1.28
C GLY A 33 18.92 3.48 -0.31
N ALA A 34 19.11 3.62 1.02
CA ALA A 34 18.06 3.32 1.99
C ALA A 34 16.81 4.20 1.82
N GLY A 35 17.00 5.48 1.47
CA GLY A 35 15.90 6.39 1.14
C GLY A 35 15.06 5.91 -0.04
N SER A 36 15.69 5.38 -1.08
CA SER A 36 15.02 4.82 -2.26
C SER A 36 14.28 3.52 -1.92
N ASN A 37 14.91 2.63 -1.14
CA ASN A 37 14.29 1.39 -0.67
C ASN A 37 13.04 1.68 0.17
N MET A 38 13.12 2.65 1.08
CA MET A 38 11.97 3.07 1.88
C MET A 38 10.87 3.69 1.02
N LYS A 39 11.23 4.45 -0.03
CA LYS A 39 10.26 4.98 -0.98
C LYS A 39 9.58 3.87 -1.78
N MET A 40 10.29 2.80 -2.14
CA MET A 40 9.66 1.63 -2.77
C MET A 40 8.66 0.96 -1.82
N CYS A 41 8.99 0.78 -0.53
CA CYS A 41 8.05 0.26 0.47
C CYS A 41 6.82 1.15 0.61
N HIS A 42 6.98 2.48 0.55
CA HIS A 42 5.85 3.40 0.54
C HIS A 42 4.98 3.21 -0.72
N GLN A 43 5.59 3.00 -1.88
CA GLN A 43 4.85 2.78 -3.12
C GLN A 43 4.13 1.41 -3.17
N VAL A 44 4.59 0.39 -2.43
CA VAL A 44 3.84 -0.87 -2.24
C VAL A 44 2.49 -0.58 -1.59
N LEU A 45 2.49 0.19 -0.49
CA LEU A 45 1.25 0.62 0.17
C LEU A 45 0.38 1.45 -0.76
N ALA A 46 0.97 2.40 -1.50
CA ALA A 46 0.24 3.25 -2.43
C ALA A 46 -0.46 2.44 -3.53
N ALA A 47 0.27 1.55 -4.21
CA ALA A 47 -0.25 0.72 -5.29
C ALA A 47 -1.45 -0.13 -4.82
N ASN A 48 -1.30 -0.82 -3.70
CA ASN A 48 -2.36 -1.70 -3.21
C ASN A 48 -3.57 -0.91 -2.70
N GLN A 49 -3.36 0.20 -1.98
CA GLN A 49 -4.45 0.92 -1.33
C GLN A 49 -5.21 1.88 -2.25
N ILE A 50 -4.57 2.42 -3.29
CA ILE A 50 -5.26 3.18 -4.33
C ILE A 50 -6.18 2.25 -5.11
N LEU A 51 -5.68 1.07 -5.48
CA LEU A 51 -6.50 0.06 -6.14
C LEU A 51 -7.66 -0.40 -5.25
N SER A 52 -7.39 -0.69 -3.97
CA SER A 52 -8.42 -1.14 -3.05
C SER A 52 -9.51 -0.09 -2.83
N ALA A 53 -9.20 1.21 -2.89
CA ALA A 53 -10.22 2.26 -2.84
C ALA A 53 -11.16 2.21 -4.05
N SER A 54 -10.62 1.97 -5.25
CA SER A 54 -11.41 1.80 -6.48
C SER A 54 -12.26 0.53 -6.43
N GLU A 55 -11.68 -0.58 -6.01
CA GLU A 55 -12.38 -1.86 -5.85
C GLU A 55 -13.50 -1.78 -4.80
N ALA A 56 -13.22 -1.16 -3.64
CA ALA A 56 -14.18 -1.04 -2.55
C ALA A 56 -15.39 -0.20 -2.93
N LEU A 57 -15.20 0.93 -3.60
CA LEU A 57 -16.33 1.74 -4.07
C LEU A 57 -17.05 1.09 -5.25
N GLY A 58 -16.33 0.41 -6.15
CA GLY A 58 -16.96 -0.44 -7.15
C GLY A 58 -17.81 -1.56 -6.56
N PHE A 59 -17.36 -2.16 -5.45
CA PHE A 59 -18.13 -3.16 -4.73
C PHE A 59 -19.35 -2.55 -4.02
N ALA A 60 -19.20 -1.38 -3.40
CA ALA A 60 -20.33 -0.63 -2.83
C ALA A 60 -21.39 -0.31 -3.91
N ASP A 61 -20.96 0.12 -5.09
CA ASP A 61 -21.82 0.38 -6.25
C ASP A 61 -22.61 -0.88 -6.67
N HIS A 62 -21.93 -2.03 -6.70
CA HIS A 62 -22.54 -3.32 -7.03
C HIS A 62 -23.53 -3.82 -5.97
N LEU A 63 -23.33 -3.44 -4.71
CA LEU A 63 -24.26 -3.71 -3.60
C LEU A 63 -25.45 -2.73 -3.59
N GLY A 64 -25.46 -1.74 -4.50
CA GLY A 64 -26.50 -0.73 -4.61
C GLY A 64 -26.42 0.36 -3.55
N LEU A 65 -25.24 0.57 -2.95
CA LEU A 65 -25.02 1.67 -2.01
C LEU A 65 -24.77 2.97 -2.76
N ASP A 66 -25.23 4.10 -2.18
CA ASP A 66 -24.80 5.43 -2.64
C ASP A 66 -23.30 5.59 -2.40
N LEU A 67 -22.54 5.90 -3.46
CA LEU A 67 -21.08 5.98 -3.39
C LEU A 67 -20.56 7.14 -2.55
N ARG A 68 -21.28 8.26 -2.49
CA ARG A 68 -20.90 9.40 -1.66
C ARG A 68 -21.08 9.03 -0.19
N SER A 69 -22.25 8.54 0.19
CA SER A 69 -22.53 8.14 1.57
C SER A 69 -21.64 6.98 2.02
N ALA A 70 -21.45 5.96 1.17
CA ALA A 70 -20.57 4.84 1.46
C ALA A 70 -19.12 5.31 1.61
N GLY A 71 -18.60 6.13 0.68
CA GLY A 71 -17.24 6.66 0.76
C GLY A 71 -16.98 7.47 2.03
N GLU A 72 -17.90 8.37 2.40
CA GLU A 72 -17.81 9.14 3.63
C GLU A 72 -17.84 8.25 4.88
N ALA A 73 -18.64 7.18 4.87
CA ALA A 73 -18.69 6.20 5.96
C ALA A 73 -17.40 5.37 6.05
N LEU A 74 -16.84 4.94 4.91
CA LEU A 74 -15.58 4.22 4.85
C LEU A 74 -14.43 5.04 5.42
N VAL A 75 -14.39 6.35 5.13
CA VAL A 75 -13.38 7.27 5.68
C VAL A 75 -13.43 7.35 7.21
N LYS A 76 -14.62 7.15 7.80
CA LYS A 76 -14.83 7.15 9.26
C LYS A 76 -14.72 5.76 9.90
N SER A 77 -14.41 4.72 9.11
CA SER A 77 -14.44 3.32 9.55
C SER A 77 -13.06 2.72 9.82
N ASP A 78 -13.02 1.47 10.28
CA ASP A 78 -11.79 0.69 10.40
C ASP A 78 -11.19 0.27 9.05
N GLY A 79 -11.93 0.47 7.94
CA GLY A 79 -11.46 0.31 6.57
C GLY A 79 -10.80 1.56 5.99
N TRP A 80 -10.65 2.65 6.77
CA TRP A 80 -9.98 3.87 6.32
C TRP A 80 -8.55 3.59 5.81
N SER A 81 -8.09 4.39 4.85
CA SER A 81 -6.67 4.62 4.53
C SER A 81 -6.48 6.05 4.07
N TRP A 82 -5.27 6.60 4.20
CA TRP A 82 -4.97 7.93 3.65
C TRP A 82 -5.17 7.96 2.12
N MET A 83 -4.84 6.86 1.42
CA MET A 83 -5.05 6.76 -0.03
C MET A 83 -6.54 6.86 -0.38
N LEU A 84 -7.43 6.18 0.35
CA LEU A 84 -8.87 6.30 0.18
C LEU A 84 -9.35 7.75 0.41
N GLU A 85 -9.05 8.32 1.59
CA GLU A 85 -9.53 9.66 1.95
C GLU A 85 -9.05 10.73 0.96
N ASN A 86 -7.78 10.64 0.54
CA ASN A 86 -7.20 11.60 -0.38
C ASN A 86 -7.79 11.53 -1.80
N ARG A 87 -8.17 10.31 -2.27
CA ARG A 87 -8.73 10.09 -3.61
C ARG A 87 -10.24 10.28 -3.67
N LEU A 88 -10.95 10.04 -2.56
CA LEU A 88 -12.42 10.01 -2.54
C LEU A 88 -13.07 11.23 -3.24
N PRO A 89 -12.63 12.49 -3.03
CA PRO A 89 -13.22 13.63 -3.72
C PRO A 89 -13.13 13.54 -5.25
N ARG A 90 -12.01 13.05 -5.79
CA ARG A 90 -11.78 12.90 -7.24
C ARG A 90 -12.51 11.69 -7.79
N LEU A 91 -12.59 10.61 -7.02
CA LEU A 91 -13.35 9.42 -7.38
C LEU A 91 -14.85 9.74 -7.56
N LEU A 92 -15.38 10.61 -6.70
CA LEU A 92 -16.76 11.09 -6.76
C LEU A 92 -16.99 12.24 -7.75
N HIS A 93 -15.92 12.79 -8.35
CA HIS A 93 -16.02 13.92 -9.26
C HIS A 93 -16.31 13.42 -10.70
N PRO A 94 -17.28 14.02 -11.41
CA PRO A 94 -17.48 13.74 -12.83
C PRO A 94 -16.18 13.97 -13.61
N GLU A 95 -15.76 13.06 -14.48
CA GLU A 95 -14.49 13.16 -15.23
C GLU A 95 -13.19 13.06 -14.38
N PHE A 96 -13.26 12.72 -13.09
CA PHE A 96 -12.08 12.45 -12.24
C PHE A 96 -11.08 13.62 -12.13
N LYS A 97 -11.61 14.85 -11.98
CA LYS A 97 -10.84 16.10 -11.87
C LYS A 97 -10.85 16.68 -10.44
N PRO A 98 -9.91 17.58 -10.09
CA PRO A 98 -8.66 17.84 -10.81
C PRO A 98 -7.73 16.61 -10.76
N ILE A 99 -6.85 16.46 -11.75
CA ILE A 99 -5.86 15.37 -11.75
C ILE A 99 -4.77 15.71 -10.74
N ALA A 100 -4.67 14.91 -9.67
CA ALA A 100 -3.62 15.03 -8.67
C ALA A 100 -2.46 14.06 -8.95
N SER A 101 -2.77 12.89 -9.51
CA SER A 101 -1.79 11.86 -9.86
C SER A 101 -2.38 11.01 -10.98
N ALA A 102 -1.74 10.98 -12.15
CA ALA A 102 -2.25 10.19 -13.27
C ALA A 102 -2.08 8.68 -13.03
N LEU A 103 -2.94 7.85 -13.64
CA LEU A 103 -2.84 6.39 -13.60
C LEU A 103 -1.44 5.90 -14.05
N THR A 104 -0.87 6.54 -15.06
CA THR A 104 0.49 6.24 -15.55
C THR A 104 1.59 6.49 -14.51
N ILE A 105 1.39 7.42 -13.56
CA ILE A 105 2.35 7.69 -12.49
C ILE A 105 2.39 6.54 -11.50
N ILE A 106 1.22 6.09 -11.01
CA ILE A 106 1.18 4.97 -10.07
C ILE A 106 1.58 3.67 -10.76
N LEU A 107 1.21 3.45 -12.02
CA LEU A 107 1.68 2.30 -12.80
C LEU A 107 3.20 2.28 -12.90
N LYS A 108 3.84 3.40 -13.25
CA LYS A 108 5.31 3.50 -13.34
C LYS A 108 5.98 3.17 -12.00
N ASP A 109 5.47 3.69 -10.88
CA ASP A 109 6.02 3.35 -9.55
C ASP A 109 5.81 1.87 -9.20
N THR A 110 4.65 1.32 -9.54
CA THR A 110 4.33 -0.10 -9.32
C THR A 110 5.25 -1.01 -10.13
N SER A 111 5.53 -0.68 -11.39
CA SER A 111 6.46 -1.42 -12.25
C SER A 111 7.91 -1.36 -11.77
N ILE A 112 8.34 -0.24 -11.16
CA ILE A 112 9.66 -0.18 -10.50
C ILE A 112 9.70 -1.19 -9.35
N ILE A 113 8.67 -1.26 -8.51
CA ILE A 113 8.61 -2.21 -7.39
C ILE A 113 8.68 -3.65 -7.89
N THR A 114 7.82 -4.04 -8.83
CA THR A 114 7.76 -5.44 -9.30
C THR A 114 9.03 -5.83 -10.05
N SER A 115 9.66 -4.89 -10.77
CA SER A 115 10.98 -5.08 -11.36
C SER A 115 12.06 -5.34 -10.30
N GLU A 116 12.14 -4.49 -9.27
CA GLU A 116 13.13 -4.65 -8.20
C GLU A 116 12.88 -5.90 -7.35
N ALA A 117 11.63 -6.25 -7.09
CA ALA A 117 11.26 -7.49 -6.40
C ALA A 117 11.75 -8.72 -7.17
N ARG A 118 11.53 -8.77 -8.49
CA ARG A 118 12.07 -9.83 -9.37
C ARG A 118 13.60 -9.86 -9.33
N ARG A 119 14.26 -8.71 -9.46
CA ARG A 119 15.73 -8.61 -9.40
C ARG A 119 16.28 -9.10 -8.07
N ALA A 120 15.57 -8.86 -6.98
CA ALA A 120 15.93 -9.26 -5.62
C ALA A 120 15.51 -10.70 -5.27
N GLY A 121 14.84 -11.43 -6.16
CA GLY A 121 14.33 -12.77 -5.88
C GLY A 121 13.24 -12.82 -4.81
N PHE A 122 12.44 -11.75 -4.69
CA PHE A 122 11.36 -11.62 -3.71
C PHE A 122 9.99 -11.51 -4.40
N ALA A 123 8.98 -12.19 -3.87
CA ALA A 123 7.64 -12.15 -4.42
C ALA A 123 6.80 -11.03 -3.80
N THR A 124 6.19 -10.19 -4.64
CA THR A 124 5.21 -9.16 -4.25
C THR A 124 3.84 -9.46 -4.88
N PRO A 125 3.12 -10.51 -4.46
CA PRO A 125 1.88 -10.96 -5.11
C PRO A 125 0.77 -9.90 -5.16
N MET A 126 0.59 -9.10 -4.10
CA MET A 126 -0.43 -8.04 -4.07
C MET A 126 -0.06 -6.95 -5.07
N THR A 127 1.17 -6.43 -4.98
CA THR A 127 1.66 -5.37 -5.87
C THR A 127 1.71 -5.83 -7.33
N SER A 128 2.06 -7.09 -7.59
CA SER A 128 2.06 -7.65 -8.96
C SER A 128 0.64 -7.72 -9.52
N THR A 129 -0.35 -8.08 -8.70
CA THR A 129 -1.76 -8.04 -9.10
C THR A 129 -2.19 -6.61 -9.39
N ALA A 130 -1.81 -5.66 -8.52
CA ALA A 130 -2.12 -4.25 -8.72
C ALA A 130 -1.55 -3.71 -10.04
N GLU A 131 -0.30 -4.07 -10.38
CA GLU A 131 0.33 -3.73 -11.65
C GLU A 131 -0.52 -4.18 -12.85
N GLN A 132 -1.00 -5.42 -12.85
CA GLN A 132 -1.83 -5.95 -13.95
C GLN A 132 -3.17 -5.22 -14.07
N VAL A 133 -3.78 -4.82 -12.94
CA VAL A 133 -5.03 -4.06 -12.97
C VAL A 133 -4.78 -2.63 -13.48
N TYR A 134 -3.68 -2.00 -13.10
CA TYR A 134 -3.26 -0.71 -13.65
C TYR A 134 -3.00 -0.78 -15.16
N PHE A 135 -2.34 -1.85 -15.64
CA PHE A 135 -2.21 -2.10 -17.08
C PHE A 135 -3.56 -2.26 -17.78
N SER A 136 -4.53 -2.91 -17.15
CA SER A 136 -5.89 -3.03 -17.70
C SER A 136 -6.55 -1.66 -17.88
N GLY A 137 -6.37 -0.74 -16.92
CA GLY A 137 -6.81 0.65 -17.06
C GLY A 137 -6.10 1.39 -18.20
N LEU A 138 -4.79 1.19 -18.36
CA LEU A 138 -4.03 1.76 -19.47
C LEU A 138 -4.58 1.30 -20.84
N GLY A 139 -4.89 0.00 -20.98
CA GLY A 139 -5.50 -0.56 -22.19
C GLY A 139 -6.87 0.03 -22.54
N ARG A 140 -7.57 0.62 -21.56
CA ARG A 140 -8.85 1.33 -21.75
C ARG A 140 -8.66 2.84 -22.00
N GLY A 141 -7.43 3.32 -22.13
CA GLY A 141 -7.12 4.72 -22.40
C GLY A 141 -7.10 5.62 -21.17
N TYR A 142 -7.14 5.06 -19.95
CA TYR A 142 -7.21 5.84 -18.70
C TYR A 142 -5.87 6.40 -18.23
N GLY A 143 -4.80 6.19 -19.00
CA GLY A 143 -3.44 6.57 -18.64
C GLY A 143 -3.23 8.03 -18.17
N PRO A 144 -3.82 9.05 -18.83
CA PRO A 144 -3.67 10.45 -18.42
C PRO A 144 -4.66 10.88 -17.32
N ASP A 145 -5.69 10.08 -17.03
CA ASP A 145 -6.71 10.40 -16.03
C ASP A 145 -6.15 10.18 -14.61
N ASP A 146 -6.79 10.78 -13.60
CA ASP A 146 -6.39 10.59 -12.20
C ASP A 146 -6.42 9.09 -11.82
N ASP A 147 -5.52 8.66 -10.94
CA ASP A 147 -5.45 7.27 -10.49
C ASP A 147 -6.72 6.80 -9.78
N ALA A 148 -7.53 7.73 -9.24
CA ALA A 148 -8.88 7.45 -8.73
C ALA A 148 -9.87 7.01 -9.82
N SER A 149 -9.60 7.32 -11.09
CA SER A 149 -10.48 6.99 -12.22
C SER A 149 -10.54 5.49 -12.53
N LEU A 150 -9.65 4.70 -11.93
CA LEU A 150 -9.63 3.25 -12.08
C LEU A 150 -10.89 2.57 -11.52
N VAL A 151 -11.68 3.27 -10.69
CA VAL A 151 -13.01 2.85 -10.25
C VAL A 151 -13.91 2.44 -11.43
N ARG A 152 -13.71 3.03 -12.62
CA ARG A 152 -14.41 2.66 -13.86
C ARG A 152 -14.26 1.19 -14.25
N LEU A 153 -13.17 0.52 -13.86
CA LEU A 153 -13.03 -0.93 -14.05
C LEU A 153 -14.11 -1.73 -13.30
N TYR A 154 -14.66 -1.16 -12.24
CA TYR A 154 -15.61 -1.80 -11.35
C TYR A 154 -17.01 -1.19 -11.41
N THR A 155 -17.23 -0.08 -12.11
CA THR A 155 -18.55 0.57 -12.18
C THR A 155 -19.11 0.59 -13.61
N GLU A 156 -18.26 0.50 -14.62
CA GLU A 156 -18.68 0.38 -16.02
C GLU A 156 -18.83 -1.09 -16.43
N GLY A 157 -19.75 -1.37 -17.36
CA GLY A 157 -19.94 -2.73 -17.88
C GLY A 157 -20.55 -3.72 -16.89
N LYS A 158 -21.36 -3.23 -15.94
CA LYS A 158 -22.04 -4.06 -14.91
C LYS A 158 -22.80 -5.22 -15.56
N GLY A 159 -22.38 -6.44 -15.25
CA GLY A 159 -23.03 -7.67 -15.66
C GLY A 159 -23.11 -8.64 -14.50
N LYS A 160 -24.25 -9.31 -14.31
CA LYS A 160 -24.39 -10.36 -13.29
C LYS A 160 -23.87 -11.69 -13.84
N VAL A 161 -22.94 -12.31 -13.13
CA VAL A 161 -22.50 -13.69 -13.41
C VAL A 161 -23.50 -14.65 -12.74
N GLY A 162 -24.71 -14.74 -13.30
CA GLY A 162 -25.76 -15.64 -12.82
C GLY A 162 -26.61 -15.10 -11.65
N PRO A 163 -27.46 -15.97 -11.06
CA PRO A 163 -28.50 -15.58 -10.11
C PRO A 163 -28.02 -15.50 -8.65
N VAL A 164 -26.71 -15.39 -8.40
CA VAL A 164 -26.17 -15.40 -7.03
C VAL A 164 -26.74 -14.22 -6.24
N GLN A 165 -27.46 -14.53 -5.16
CA GLN A 165 -27.94 -13.54 -4.20
C GLN A 165 -26.96 -13.43 -3.04
N GLY A 166 -26.57 -12.19 -2.72
CA GLY A 166 -25.77 -11.91 -1.53
C GLY A 166 -26.57 -12.15 -0.26
N THR A 167 -25.88 -12.40 0.85
CA THR A 167 -26.48 -12.63 2.17
C THR A 167 -26.76 -11.33 2.94
N ALA A 168 -26.19 -10.20 2.51
CA ALA A 168 -26.41 -8.89 3.12
C ALA A 168 -27.69 -8.25 2.57
N SER A 169 -28.60 -7.89 3.47
CA SER A 169 -29.95 -7.42 3.15
C SER A 169 -30.14 -5.92 3.42
N THR A 170 -29.40 -5.38 4.39
CA THR A 170 -29.44 -3.97 4.77
C THR A 170 -28.21 -3.22 4.25
N ASP A 171 -28.31 -1.90 4.16
CA ASP A 171 -27.18 -1.06 3.72
C ASP A 171 -26.02 -1.09 4.72
N ASP A 172 -26.29 -1.23 6.02
CA ASP A 172 -25.25 -1.41 7.04
C ASP A 172 -24.52 -2.75 6.88
N GLU A 173 -25.23 -3.85 6.61
CA GLU A 173 -24.61 -5.15 6.35
C GLU A 173 -23.74 -5.12 5.09
N LYS A 174 -24.23 -4.48 4.02
CA LYS A 174 -23.47 -4.30 2.78
C LYS A 174 -22.23 -3.44 3.00
N LEU A 175 -22.36 -2.30 3.68
CA LEU A 175 -21.24 -1.42 4.02
C LEU A 175 -20.21 -2.17 4.85
N LYS A 176 -20.64 -3.01 5.80
CA LYS A 176 -19.75 -3.87 6.58
C LYS A 176 -18.91 -4.80 5.71
N LEU A 177 -19.48 -5.39 4.64
CA LEU A 177 -18.70 -6.21 3.69
C LEU A 177 -17.59 -5.40 3.02
N VAL A 178 -17.88 -4.18 2.61
CA VAL A 178 -16.88 -3.28 1.99
C VAL A 178 -15.78 -2.89 2.98
N ILE A 179 -16.15 -2.62 4.24
CA ILE A 179 -15.18 -2.33 5.32
C ILE A 179 -14.27 -3.54 5.56
N ASP A 180 -14.84 -4.75 5.66
CA ASP A 180 -14.07 -5.96 5.91
C ASP A 180 -13.13 -6.30 4.75
N LEU A 181 -13.56 -6.05 3.49
CA LEU A 181 -12.70 -6.15 2.31
C LEU A 181 -11.47 -5.23 2.44
N LEU A 182 -11.68 -3.94 2.71
CA LEU A 182 -10.58 -2.98 2.87
C LEU A 182 -9.64 -3.37 4.00
N ARG A 183 -10.18 -3.81 5.15
CA ARG A 183 -9.37 -4.26 6.29
C ARG A 183 -8.46 -5.43 5.91
N GLY A 184 -8.98 -6.41 5.17
CA GLY A 184 -8.20 -7.54 4.66
C GLY A 184 -7.08 -7.10 3.73
N ILE A 185 -7.41 -6.27 2.73
CA ILE A 185 -6.42 -5.78 1.75
C ILE A 185 -5.33 -4.94 2.44
N HIS A 186 -5.71 -4.04 3.35
CA HIS A 186 -4.76 -3.20 4.08
C HIS A 186 -3.80 -4.03 4.94
N LEU A 187 -4.30 -5.08 5.60
CA LEU A 187 -3.46 -5.99 6.39
C LEU A 187 -2.46 -6.75 5.51
N CYS A 188 -2.93 -7.32 4.40
CA CYS A 188 -2.06 -8.02 3.44
C CYS A 188 -1.02 -7.07 2.82
N SER A 189 -1.43 -5.85 2.46
CA SER A 189 -0.52 -4.84 1.91
C SER A 189 0.54 -4.42 2.92
N ALA A 190 0.19 -4.27 4.21
CA ALA A 190 1.15 -3.95 5.26
C ALA A 190 2.13 -5.12 5.48
N ALA A 191 1.64 -6.36 5.48
CA ALA A 191 2.48 -7.55 5.60
C ALA A 191 3.48 -7.67 4.44
N GLU A 192 3.03 -7.48 3.19
CA GLU A 192 3.90 -7.47 2.00
C GLU A 192 4.94 -6.35 2.10
N THR A 193 4.54 -5.15 2.54
CA THR A 193 5.45 -4.00 2.71
C THR A 193 6.53 -4.28 3.76
N ILE A 194 6.16 -4.85 4.92
CA ILE A 194 7.09 -5.18 5.99
C ILE A 194 8.07 -6.26 5.53
N ALA A 195 7.56 -7.31 4.87
CA ALA A 195 8.39 -8.39 4.37
C ALA A 195 9.36 -7.93 3.27
N PHE A 196 8.88 -7.09 2.34
CA PHE A 196 9.73 -6.50 1.31
C PHE A 196 10.78 -5.55 1.91
N GLY A 197 10.38 -4.71 2.87
CA GLY A 197 11.28 -3.82 3.60
C GLY A 197 12.39 -4.57 4.34
N GLN A 198 12.05 -5.69 4.98
CA GLN A 198 13.02 -6.59 5.59
C GLN A 198 14.01 -7.13 4.56
N HIS A 199 13.49 -7.59 3.42
CA HIS A 199 14.29 -8.19 2.34
C HIS A 199 15.30 -7.21 1.75
N VAL A 200 14.91 -5.94 1.57
CA VAL A 200 15.79 -4.88 1.04
C VAL A 200 16.63 -4.18 2.13
N GLY A 201 16.72 -4.78 3.32
CA GLY A 201 17.65 -4.39 4.38
C GLY A 201 17.28 -3.12 5.15
N LEU A 202 15.99 -2.75 5.21
CA LEU A 202 15.55 -1.58 5.96
C LEU A 202 15.40 -1.87 7.46
N ASP A 203 15.54 -0.81 8.26
CA ASP A 203 15.20 -0.83 9.68
C ASP A 203 13.68 -1.07 9.84
N LEU A 204 13.31 -2.18 10.48
CA LEU A 204 11.91 -2.59 10.60
C LEU A 204 11.08 -1.68 11.48
N ASP A 205 11.69 -0.97 12.44
CA ASP A 205 10.96 0.03 13.23
C ASP A 205 10.55 1.18 12.29
N GLN A 206 11.45 1.61 11.40
CA GLN A 206 11.13 2.62 10.38
C GLN A 206 10.05 2.15 9.39
N VAL A 207 10.13 0.90 8.91
CA VAL A 207 9.10 0.34 8.00
C VAL A 207 7.75 0.21 8.71
N PHE A 208 7.74 -0.16 10.00
CA PHE A 208 6.51 -0.23 10.78
C PHE A 208 5.88 1.16 10.98
N GLU A 209 6.68 2.18 11.31
CA GLU A 209 6.23 3.56 11.39
C GLU A 209 5.69 4.07 10.05
N LEU A 210 6.32 3.68 8.93
CA LEU A 210 5.80 3.97 7.59
C LEU A 210 4.39 3.37 7.38
N CYS A 211 4.22 2.11 7.74
CA CYS A 211 2.93 1.42 7.67
C CYS A 211 1.86 2.05 8.59
N ILE A 212 2.22 2.75 9.65
CA ILE A 212 1.25 3.38 10.57
C ILE A 212 0.94 4.83 10.19
N ASN A 213 1.97 5.60 9.83
CA ASN A 213 1.89 7.05 9.77
C ASN A 213 1.91 7.63 8.34
N ALA A 214 2.44 6.90 7.37
CA ALA A 214 2.54 7.39 5.99
C ALA A 214 1.32 6.93 5.17
N ALA A 215 1.55 6.41 3.95
CA ALA A 215 0.51 5.85 3.08
C ALA A 215 -0.37 4.80 3.76
N GLY A 216 0.16 4.07 4.76
CA GLY A 216 -0.48 2.90 5.35
C GLY A 216 -1.38 3.14 6.56
N ALA A 217 -1.66 4.40 6.91
CA ALA A 217 -2.53 4.71 8.04
C ALA A 217 -3.93 4.17 7.74
N ALA A 218 -4.17 2.90 8.05
CA ALA A 218 -5.49 2.30 8.08
C ALA A 218 -5.96 2.27 9.53
N GLY A 219 -7.28 2.38 9.76
CA GLY A 219 -7.84 2.40 11.12
C GLY A 219 -7.37 1.20 11.96
N SER A 220 -7.13 0.05 11.31
CA SER A 220 -6.53 -1.16 11.89
C SER A 220 -5.06 -1.00 12.32
N SER A 221 -4.22 -0.32 11.53
CA SER A 221 -2.79 -0.10 11.79
C SER A 221 -2.56 0.70 13.08
N ARG A 222 -3.41 1.70 13.37
CA ARG A 222 -3.33 2.51 14.59
C ARG A 222 -3.72 1.74 15.87
N ARG A 223 -4.64 0.77 15.80
CA ARG A 223 -5.02 -0.08 16.94
C ARG A 223 -3.95 -1.15 17.23
N SER A 224 -3.38 -1.76 16.20
CA SER A 224 -2.28 -2.72 16.33
C SER A 224 -0.98 -2.06 16.85
N ALA A 225 -0.70 -0.82 16.47
CA ALA A 225 0.41 -0.03 17.02
C ALA A 225 0.29 0.18 18.54
N ARG A 226 -0.92 0.43 19.05
CA ARG A 226 -1.21 0.53 20.49
C ARG A 226 -1.06 -0.79 21.26
N LEU A 227 -1.19 -1.93 20.58
CA LEU A 227 -0.98 -3.25 21.17
C LEU A 227 0.51 -3.65 21.14
N SER A 228 1.24 -3.29 20.09
CA SER A 228 2.69 -3.53 19.97
C SER A 228 3.52 -2.66 20.93
N SER A 229 3.08 -1.42 21.22
CA SER A 229 3.75 -0.59 22.24
C SER A 229 3.65 -1.14 23.67
N ARG A 230 2.74 -2.10 23.91
CA ARG A 230 2.62 -2.83 25.19
C ARG A 230 3.39 -4.15 25.22
N HIS A 231 3.82 -4.70 24.09
CA HIS A 231 4.54 -5.97 24.01
C HIS A 231 5.73 -5.82 23.09
N SER A 232 6.93 -5.76 23.67
CA SER A 232 8.18 -5.65 22.94
C SER A 232 8.32 -6.78 21.90
N TRP A 233 8.00 -6.46 20.66
CA TRP A 233 8.28 -7.31 19.49
C TRP A 233 9.77 -7.68 19.43
N ARG A 234 10.63 -6.82 20.00
CA ARG A 234 12.07 -7.02 20.26
C ARG A 234 12.42 -8.28 21.05
N ALA A 235 11.55 -8.79 21.93
CA ALA A 235 11.87 -9.92 22.80
C ALA A 235 11.87 -11.28 22.06
N ARG A 236 11.14 -11.42 20.95
CA ARG A 236 11.03 -12.69 20.23
C ARG A 236 12.13 -12.92 19.19
N HIS A 237 12.72 -11.85 18.63
CA HIS A 237 13.74 -11.98 17.58
C HIS A 237 15.19 -11.93 18.07
N ARG A 238 15.47 -11.58 19.33
CA ARG A 238 16.80 -11.70 19.94
C ARG A 238 17.17 -13.13 20.37
N ALA A 239 16.23 -14.07 20.33
CA ALA A 239 16.44 -15.46 20.76
C ALA A 239 16.97 -16.39 19.64
N GLY A 240 17.13 -15.90 18.40
CA GLY A 240 17.76 -16.64 17.32
C GLY A 240 19.27 -16.40 17.31
N GLY A 241 20.04 -17.31 17.93
CA GLY A 241 21.50 -17.31 17.87
C GLY A 241 22.04 -17.43 16.43
N PRO A 242 23.34 -17.18 16.21
CA PRO A 242 23.92 -17.15 14.87
C PRO A 242 23.69 -18.48 14.14
N LEU A 243 23.18 -18.39 12.90
CA LEU A 243 23.04 -19.52 11.99
C LEU A 243 24.41 -20.18 11.83
N SER A 244 24.51 -21.44 12.23
CA SER A 244 25.70 -22.26 12.01
C SER A 244 25.98 -22.38 10.51
N PRO A 245 27.25 -22.40 10.07
CA PRO A 245 27.58 -22.51 8.65
C PRO A 245 27.06 -23.83 8.10
N VAL A 246 26.36 -23.74 6.97
CA VAL A 246 25.84 -24.89 6.22
C VAL A 246 27.01 -25.80 5.86
N ARG A 247 27.05 -27.01 6.45
CA ARG A 247 27.95 -28.08 6.01
C ARG A 247 27.55 -28.49 4.59
N GLU A 248 28.44 -28.27 3.63
CA GLU A 248 28.36 -28.87 2.30
C GLU A 248 28.24 -30.40 2.44
N ARG A 249 27.19 -30.98 1.84
CA ARG A 249 27.11 -32.43 1.65
C ARG A 249 27.89 -32.81 0.38
N PRO A 250 28.64 -33.93 0.36
CA PRO A 250 29.37 -34.33 -0.82
C PRO A 250 28.40 -34.71 -1.94
N ARG A 251 28.67 -34.23 -3.16
CA ARG A 251 28.00 -34.69 -4.37
C ARG A 251 28.34 -36.17 -4.57
N SER A 252 27.33 -37.04 -4.52
CA SER A 252 27.48 -38.43 -4.98
C SER A 252 27.36 -38.46 -6.50
N ASN A 253 28.45 -38.84 -7.17
CA ASN A 253 28.41 -39.26 -8.57
C ASN A 253 27.59 -40.55 -8.68
N ARG A 254 26.53 -40.51 -9.49
CA ARG A 254 26.03 -41.59 -10.36
C ARG A 254 25.01 -41.01 -11.34
#